data_AF-A0A2A2QQA7-F1
#
_entry.id   AF-A0A2A2QQA7-F1
#
_cell.length_a   1.000
_cell.length_b   1.000
_cell.length_c   1.000
_cell.angle_alpha   90.00
_cell.angle_beta   90.00
_cell.angle_gamma   90.00
#
_symmetry.space_group_name_H-M   'P 1'
#
loop_
_entity.id
_entity.type
_entity.pdbx_description
1 polymer ?
#
loop_
_entity_poly.entity_id
_entity_poly.type
_entity_poly.pdbx_seq_one_letter_code
_entity_poly.pdbx_strand_id
1 'polypeptide(L)'
;MGFFDHLEEMRWTLIKCAATFLLFAGLIGYFLKEFNDVLLWPLNSVKVDYPTFALELSTVSIMEVFNVIIQMCLLGGLVMALPFCLLFIGQFVAPALTAKELKAVLPMCVSAMVLFLLGAAFAYFLLVPSTIRVSIELNTFFNYAARWTPGSYYSLLTWLVLGVGTSFQFPLIIILLVWLGLMTTAFLRKYRRHAIIVIFVIAAIVTPTPDPVTQSMFAAPLYLLYEIAIIASARVEKRKKPLQFG
;
A
#
# COMPACT_ATOMS: atom_id res chain seq x y z
N MET A 1 -24.70 -8.67 -20.87
CA MET A 1 -25.05 -7.47 -20.10
C MET A 1 -24.97 -6.29 -21.05
N GLY A 2 -25.98 -5.43 -21.05
CA GLY A 2 -25.90 -4.16 -21.77
C GLY A 2 -24.90 -3.22 -21.10
N PHE A 3 -24.42 -2.20 -21.82
CA PHE A 3 -23.55 -1.15 -21.27
C PHE A 3 -24.15 -0.48 -20.01
N PHE A 4 -25.47 -0.30 -20.00
CA PHE A 4 -26.20 0.28 -18.87
C PHE A 4 -26.20 -0.61 -17.62
N ASP A 5 -26.31 -1.94 -17.78
CA ASP A 5 -26.23 -2.88 -16.66
C ASP A 5 -24.84 -2.82 -15.99
N HIS A 6 -23.79 -2.69 -16.80
CA HIS A 6 -22.42 -2.57 -16.29
C HIS A 6 -22.17 -1.25 -15.55
N LEU A 7 -22.76 -0.14 -16.03
CA LEU A 7 -22.72 1.14 -15.29
C LEU A 7 -23.45 1.05 -13.95
N GLU A 8 -24.55 0.30 -13.88
CA GLU A 8 -25.28 0.08 -12.64
C GLU A 8 -24.47 -0.73 -11.63
N GLU A 9 -23.75 -1.76 -12.07
CA GLU A 9 -22.81 -2.52 -11.23
C GLU A 9 -21.66 -1.64 -10.71
N MET A 10 -21.13 -0.74 -11.55
CA MET A 10 -20.07 0.19 -11.15
C MET A 10 -20.56 1.13 -10.04
N ARG A 11 -21.77 1.67 -10.18
CA ARG A 11 -22.41 2.55 -9.18
C ARG A 11 -22.53 1.83 -7.83
N TRP A 12 -23.05 0.61 -7.84
CA TRP A 12 -23.21 -0.17 -6.60
C TRP A 12 -21.88 -0.54 -5.96
N THR A 13 -20.87 -0.85 -6.76
CA THR A 13 -19.51 -1.12 -6.27
C THR A 13 -18.91 0.11 -5.60
N LEU A 14 -19.06 1.29 -6.23
CA LEU A 14 -18.59 2.55 -5.68
C LEU A 14 -19.32 2.92 -4.37
N ILE A 15 -20.63 2.69 -4.29
CA ILE A 15 -21.41 2.88 -3.06
C ILE A 15 -20.92 1.95 -1.95
N LYS A 16 -20.64 0.67 -2.24
CA LYS A 16 -20.09 -0.27 -1.23
C LYS A 16 -18.72 0.18 -0.72
N CYS A 17 -17.83 0.63 -1.62
CA CYS A 17 -16.54 1.19 -1.26
C CYS A 17 -16.69 2.44 -0.37
N ALA A 18 -17.56 3.37 -0.76
CA ALA A 18 -17.84 4.59 0.00
C ALA A 18 -18.46 4.31 1.37
N ALA A 19 -19.42 3.38 1.44
CA ALA A 19 -20.04 2.97 2.70
C ALA A 19 -19.03 2.31 3.66
N THR A 20 -18.15 1.46 3.14
CA THR A 20 -17.09 0.81 3.92
C THR A 20 -16.06 1.82 4.42
N PHE A 21 -15.68 2.77 3.56
CA PHE A 21 -14.84 3.90 3.93
C PHE A 21 -15.46 4.75 5.06
N LEU A 22 -16.72 5.17 4.91
CA LEU A 22 -17.41 5.97 5.91
C LEU A 22 -17.58 5.22 7.24
N LEU A 23 -17.82 3.90 7.17
CA LEU A 23 -17.87 3.04 8.36
C LEU A 23 -16.55 3.05 9.11
N PHE A 24 -15.42 2.82 8.43
CA PHE A 24 -14.11 2.83 9.09
C PHE A 24 -13.70 4.23 9.56
N ALA A 25 -13.96 5.27 8.78
CA ALA A 25 -13.71 6.65 9.17
C ALA A 25 -14.53 7.04 10.42
N GLY A 26 -15.80 6.62 10.49
CA GLY A 26 -16.66 6.82 11.65
C GLY A 26 -16.19 6.04 12.88
N LEU A 27 -15.76 4.79 12.71
CA LEU A 27 -15.18 3.98 13.80
C LEU A 27 -13.89 4.60 14.35
N ILE A 28 -13.00 5.08 13.48
CA ILE A 28 -11.79 5.80 13.87
C ILE A 28 -12.14 7.10 14.60
N GLY A 29 -13.14 7.84 14.11
CA GLY A 29 -13.61 9.06 14.77
C GLY A 29 -14.19 8.80 16.17
N TYR A 30 -14.85 7.66 16.38
CA TYR A 30 -15.35 7.26 17.69
C TYR A 30 -14.23 6.81 18.65
N PHE A 31 -13.27 6.02 18.17
CA PHE A 31 -12.11 5.52 18.94
C PHE A 31 -10.84 6.34 18.68
N LEU A 32 -10.98 7.67 18.63
CA LEU A 32 -9.92 8.54 18.13
C LEU A 32 -8.65 8.48 18.97
N LYS A 33 -8.80 8.40 20.29
CA LYS A 33 -7.66 8.36 21.22
C LYS A 33 -6.90 7.04 21.13
N GLU A 34 -7.63 5.93 21.15
CA GLU A 34 -7.05 4.59 21.04
C GLU A 34 -6.34 4.42 19.69
N PHE A 35 -6.94 4.94 18.62
CA PHE A 35 -6.32 4.91 17.29
C PHE A 35 -5.08 5.80 17.22
N ASN A 36 -5.10 6.99 17.84
CA ASN A 36 -3.92 7.85 17.97
C ASN A 36 -2.78 7.12 18.71
N ASP A 37 -3.07 6.43 19.81
CA ASP A 37 -2.06 5.73 20.61
C ASP A 37 -1.42 4.58 19.82
N VAL A 38 -2.22 3.85 19.04
CA VAL A 38 -1.70 2.88 18.07
C VAL A 38 -0.83 3.60 17.04
N LEU A 39 -1.32 4.66 16.39
CA LEU A 39 -0.54 5.33 15.35
C LEU A 39 0.78 5.92 15.85
N LEU A 40 0.90 6.30 17.13
CA LEU A 40 2.14 6.79 17.72
C LEU A 40 3.15 5.69 18.09
N TRP A 41 2.79 4.41 18.03
CA TRP A 41 3.67 3.30 18.38
C TRP A 41 5.03 3.34 17.65
N PRO A 42 5.13 3.58 16.32
CA PRO A 42 6.42 3.65 15.64
C PRO A 42 7.31 4.76 16.21
N LEU A 43 6.74 5.92 16.53
CA LEU A 43 7.49 7.03 17.13
C LEU A 43 8.00 6.65 18.52
N ASN A 44 7.13 6.03 19.33
CA ASN A 44 7.46 5.62 20.69
C ASN A 44 8.49 4.47 20.70
N SER A 45 8.48 3.59 19.70
CA SER A 45 9.49 2.53 19.56
C SER A 45 10.90 3.09 19.37
N VAL A 46 11.03 4.16 18.57
CA VAL A 46 12.31 4.81 18.31
C VAL A 46 12.76 5.68 19.49
N LYS A 47 11.83 6.25 20.27
CA LYS A 47 12.15 7.00 21.50
C LYS A 47 13.00 6.21 22.49
N VAL A 48 12.79 4.90 22.57
CA VAL A 48 13.55 4.02 23.47
C VAL A 48 15.03 4.01 23.09
N ASP A 49 15.33 4.04 21.79
CA ASP A 49 16.70 4.02 21.26
C ASP A 49 17.40 5.39 21.40
N TYR A 50 16.64 6.50 21.43
CA TYR A 50 17.16 7.87 21.47
C TYR A 50 16.52 8.72 22.60
N PRO A 51 16.78 8.40 23.88
CA PRO A 51 16.13 9.05 25.03
C PRO A 51 16.52 10.52 25.23
N THR A 52 17.65 10.95 24.68
CA THR A 52 18.13 12.34 24.75
C THR A 52 17.48 13.26 23.72
N PHE A 53 16.82 12.70 22.70
CA PHE A 53 16.09 13.46 21.70
C PHE A 53 14.67 13.73 22.22
N ALA A 54 14.30 15.00 22.34
CA ALA A 54 12.92 15.40 22.62
C ALA A 54 12.05 15.12 21.39
N LEU A 55 11.69 13.84 21.18
CA LEU A 55 10.70 13.39 20.19
C LEU A 55 9.28 13.71 20.64
N GLU A 56 9.11 14.79 21.40
CA GLU A 56 7.82 15.32 21.78
C GLU A 56 7.23 16.05 20.56
N LEU A 57 6.02 15.65 20.20
CA LEU A 57 5.30 16.29 19.10
C LEU A 57 4.71 17.60 19.61
N SER A 58 5.31 18.71 19.21
CA SER A 58 4.79 20.05 19.51
C SER A 58 3.98 20.59 18.34
N THR A 59 2.78 21.09 18.60
CA THR A 59 1.96 21.75 17.57
C THR A 59 2.45 23.16 17.30
N VAL A 60 2.58 23.53 16.03
CA VAL A 60 3.00 24.88 15.61
C VAL A 60 1.78 25.81 15.50
N SER A 61 0.60 25.26 15.25
CA SER A 61 -0.64 26.04 15.12
C SER A 61 -1.81 25.37 15.84
N ILE A 62 -2.79 26.18 16.25
CA ILE A 62 -4.02 25.70 16.92
C ILE A 62 -4.82 24.75 16.00
N MET A 63 -4.81 25.01 14.69
CA MET A 63 -5.54 24.21 13.70
C MET A 63 -4.87 22.86 13.38
N GLU A 64 -3.61 22.65 13.78
CA GLU A 64 -2.87 21.45 13.42
C GLU A 64 -3.51 20.17 13.98
N VAL A 65 -4.02 20.23 15.22
CA VAL A 65 -4.72 19.09 15.84
C VAL A 65 -5.98 18.71 15.06
N PHE A 66 -6.73 19.71 14.56
CA PHE A 66 -7.92 19.47 13.76
C PHE A 66 -7.58 18.81 12.42
N ASN A 67 -6.52 19.29 11.75
CA ASN A 67 -6.03 18.67 10.52
C ASN A 67 -5.59 17.22 10.75
N VAL A 68 -4.90 16.94 11.85
CA VAL A 68 -4.50 15.57 12.22
C VAL A 68 -5.71 14.67 12.42
N ILE A 69 -6.74 15.15 13.13
CA ILE A 69 -7.98 14.38 13.34
C ILE A 69 -8.65 14.05 12.01
N ILE A 70 -8.80 15.03 11.11
CA ILE A 70 -9.35 14.81 9.76
C ILE A 70 -8.49 13.80 9.00
N GLN A 71 -7.16 13.97 9.03
CA GLN A 71 -6.22 13.12 8.33
C GLN A 71 -6.29 11.67 8.82
N MET A 72 -6.39 11.46 10.14
CA MET A 72 -6.56 10.13 10.74
C MET A 72 -7.87 9.48 10.31
N CYS A 73 -8.99 10.21 10.37
CA CYS A 73 -10.30 9.67 9.99
C CYS A 73 -10.36 9.35 8.48
N LEU A 74 -9.94 10.29 7.64
CA LEU A 74 -9.99 10.12 6.18
C LEU A 74 -8.94 9.12 5.71
N LEU A 75 -7.67 9.34 5.99
CA LEU A 75 -6.61 8.51 5.42
C LEU A 75 -6.47 7.17 6.16
N GLY A 76 -6.67 7.14 7.47
CA GLY A 76 -6.78 5.88 8.22
C GLY A 76 -8.01 5.08 7.80
N GLY A 77 -9.16 5.73 7.61
CA GLY A 77 -10.37 5.11 7.07
C GLY A 77 -10.14 4.52 5.69
N LEU A 78 -9.41 5.22 4.82
CA LEU A 78 -9.03 4.74 3.50
C LEU A 78 -8.13 3.50 3.57
N VAL A 79 -7.06 3.53 4.38
CA VAL A 79 -6.16 2.38 4.57
C VAL A 79 -6.93 1.14 5.01
N MET A 80 -7.86 1.29 5.95
CA MET A 80 -8.67 0.18 6.46
C MET A 80 -9.71 -0.30 5.46
N ALA A 81 -10.26 0.59 4.64
CA ALA A 81 -11.26 0.27 3.62
C ALA A 81 -10.67 -0.34 2.35
N LEU A 82 -9.46 0.05 1.95
CA LEU A 82 -8.80 -0.40 0.71
C LEU A 82 -8.76 -1.93 0.52
N PRO A 83 -8.42 -2.76 1.54
CA PRO A 83 -8.48 -4.22 1.42
C PRO A 83 -9.86 -4.73 0.98
N PHE A 84 -10.93 -4.12 1.49
CA PHE A 84 -12.31 -4.48 1.15
C PHE A 84 -12.74 -3.91 -0.21
N CYS A 85 -12.31 -2.67 -0.53
CA CYS A 85 -12.53 -2.08 -1.84
C CYS A 85 -11.97 -2.96 -2.96
N LEU A 86 -10.79 -3.56 -2.76
CA LEU A 86 -10.20 -4.51 -3.71
C LEU A 86 -11.08 -5.75 -3.94
N LEU A 87 -11.77 -6.24 -2.90
CA LEU A 87 -12.74 -7.34 -3.03
C LEU A 87 -13.98 -6.91 -3.83
N PHE A 88 -14.51 -5.70 -3.59
CA PHE A 88 -15.67 -5.19 -4.32
C PHE A 88 -15.35 -4.92 -5.79
N ILE A 89 -14.16 -4.37 -6.09
CA ILE A 89 -13.67 -4.24 -7.46
C ILE A 89 -13.59 -5.61 -8.14
N GLY A 90 -13.14 -6.63 -7.42
CA GLY A 90 -13.18 -8.02 -7.88
C GLY A 90 -14.58 -8.51 -8.27
N GLN A 91 -15.58 -8.20 -7.43
CA GLN A 91 -16.98 -8.53 -7.68
C GLN A 91 -17.56 -7.78 -8.88
N PHE A 92 -17.09 -6.58 -9.17
CA PHE A 92 -17.47 -5.82 -10.36
C PHE A 92 -16.92 -6.43 -11.66
N VAL A 93 -15.73 -7.03 -11.61
CA VAL A 93 -15.13 -7.69 -12.78
C VAL A 93 -15.69 -9.10 -12.99
N ALA A 94 -16.15 -9.76 -11.93
CA ALA A 94 -16.72 -11.11 -11.95
C ALA A 94 -17.80 -11.39 -13.02
N PRO A 95 -18.77 -10.50 -13.31
CA PRO A 95 -19.85 -10.76 -14.25
C PRO A 95 -19.40 -10.71 -15.73
N ALA A 96 -18.29 -10.02 -16.01
CA ALA A 96 -17.68 -9.97 -17.34
C ALA A 96 -16.88 -11.24 -17.70
N LEU A 97 -16.78 -12.20 -16.77
CA LEU A 97 -15.89 -13.35 -16.88
C LEU A 97 -16.65 -14.67 -17.00
N THR A 98 -16.05 -15.64 -17.69
CA THR A 98 -16.64 -16.97 -17.83
C THR A 98 -16.61 -17.74 -16.50
N ALA A 99 -17.47 -18.75 -16.34
CA ALA A 99 -17.55 -19.55 -15.11
C ALA A 99 -16.22 -20.23 -14.71
N LYS A 100 -15.32 -20.47 -15.68
CA LYS A 100 -13.96 -21.00 -15.42
C LYS A 100 -13.01 -19.91 -14.88
N GLU A 101 -13.19 -18.67 -15.32
CA GLU A 101 -12.38 -17.52 -14.95
C GLU A 101 -12.79 -16.95 -13.58
N LEU A 102 -14.08 -17.02 -13.25
CA LEU A 102 -14.63 -16.64 -11.95
C LEU A 102 -13.92 -17.35 -10.78
N LYS A 103 -13.55 -18.63 -10.97
CA LYS A 103 -12.80 -19.41 -9.96
C LYS A 103 -11.38 -18.88 -9.70
N ALA A 104 -10.80 -18.12 -10.63
CA ALA A 104 -9.49 -17.49 -10.49
C ALA A 104 -9.57 -16.07 -9.90
N VAL A 105 -10.71 -15.39 -10.04
CA VAL A 105 -10.93 -14.04 -9.51
C VAL A 105 -10.93 -14.04 -7.98
N LEU A 106 -11.68 -14.94 -7.36
CA LEU A 106 -11.80 -15.00 -5.89
C LEU A 106 -10.43 -15.13 -5.18
N PRO A 107 -9.54 -16.08 -5.54
CA PRO A 107 -8.20 -16.14 -4.92
C PRO A 107 -7.33 -14.93 -5.26
N MET A 108 -7.52 -14.28 -6.41
CA MET A 108 -6.79 -13.05 -6.77
C MET A 108 -7.21 -11.88 -5.86
N CYS A 109 -8.51 -11.71 -5.62
CA CYS A 109 -9.04 -10.66 -4.75
C CYS A 109 -8.63 -10.86 -3.29
N VAL A 110 -8.68 -12.11 -2.79
CA VAL A 110 -8.18 -12.43 -1.45
C VAL A 110 -6.67 -12.17 -1.37
N SER A 111 -5.91 -12.53 -2.41
CA SER A 111 -4.48 -12.22 -2.45
C SER A 111 -4.23 -10.70 -2.44
N ALA A 112 -5.08 -9.90 -3.08
CA ALA A 112 -4.99 -8.43 -3.10
C ALA A 112 -5.19 -7.86 -1.70
N MET A 113 -6.22 -8.31 -1.01
CA MET A 113 -6.49 -7.95 0.38
C MET A 113 -5.29 -8.29 1.29
N VAL A 114 -4.78 -9.53 1.20
CA VAL A 114 -3.64 -9.99 2.01
C VAL A 114 -2.37 -9.21 1.69
N LEU A 115 -2.05 -9.00 0.42
CA LEU A 115 -0.86 -8.25 0.02
C LEU A 115 -0.92 -6.78 0.44
N PHE A 116 -2.10 -6.15 0.41
CA PHE A 116 -2.25 -4.77 0.88
C PHE A 116 -1.99 -4.70 2.39
N LEU A 117 -2.60 -5.60 3.16
CA LEU A 117 -2.41 -5.65 4.61
C LEU A 117 -0.96 -5.96 4.97
N LEU A 118 -0.30 -6.87 4.24
CA LEU A 118 1.11 -7.19 4.43
C LEU A 118 2.00 -5.99 4.11
N GLY A 119 1.72 -5.26 3.03
CA GLY A 119 2.44 -4.03 2.67
C GLY A 119 2.23 -2.91 3.70
N ALA A 120 1.00 -2.70 4.15
CA ALA A 120 0.68 -1.71 5.18
C ALA A 120 1.35 -2.05 6.52
N ALA A 121 1.34 -3.33 6.91
CA ALA A 121 2.02 -3.81 8.12
C ALA A 121 3.55 -3.64 7.99
N PHE A 122 4.13 -4.03 6.86
CA PHE A 122 5.55 -3.82 6.58
C PHE A 122 5.93 -2.34 6.68
N ALA A 123 5.11 -1.47 6.10
CA ALA A 123 5.34 -0.03 6.15
C ALA A 123 5.32 0.49 7.59
N TYR A 124 4.26 0.18 8.33
CA TYR A 124 4.02 0.68 9.67
C TYR A 124 5.03 0.15 10.70
N PHE A 125 5.33 -1.16 10.68
CA PHE A 125 6.21 -1.79 11.67
C PHE A 125 7.70 -1.68 11.35
N LEU A 126 8.09 -1.56 10.08
CA LEU A 126 9.51 -1.58 9.67
C LEU A 126 9.96 -0.30 8.99
N LEU A 127 9.25 0.18 7.95
CA LEU A 127 9.68 1.37 7.22
C LEU A 127 9.55 2.65 8.03
N VAL A 128 8.38 2.94 8.62
CA VAL A 128 8.15 4.15 9.42
C VAL A 128 9.20 4.33 10.53
N PRO A 129 9.44 3.35 11.43
CA PRO A 129 10.45 3.54 12.48
C PRO A 129 11.87 3.68 11.91
N SER A 130 12.19 2.99 10.81
CA SER A 130 13.51 3.12 10.18
C SER A 130 13.70 4.49 9.53
N THR A 131 12.68 5.04 8.86
CA THR A 131 12.71 6.40 8.32
C THR A 131 12.86 7.45 9.42
N ILE A 132 12.21 7.27 10.58
CA ILE A 132 12.37 8.15 11.75
C ILE A 132 13.81 8.08 12.27
N ARG A 133 14.38 6.87 12.43
CA ARG A 133 15.78 6.69 12.87
C ARG A 133 16.77 7.39 11.94
N VAL A 134 16.67 7.15 10.63
CA VAL A 134 17.52 7.81 9.63
C VAL A 134 17.36 9.33 9.71
N SER A 135 16.14 9.84 9.87
CA SER A 135 15.91 11.28 10.00
C SER A 135 16.60 11.87 11.24
N ILE A 136 16.58 11.18 12.39
CA ILE A 136 17.29 11.60 13.61
C ILE A 136 18.81 11.60 13.37
N GLU A 137 19.34 10.53 12.80
CA GLU A 137 20.78 10.39 12.52
C GLU A 137 21.28 11.48 11.56
N LEU A 138 20.53 11.76 10.50
CA LEU A 138 20.87 12.83 9.55
C LEU A 138 20.81 14.22 10.21
N ASN A 139 19.77 14.52 10.98
CA ASN A 139 19.70 15.79 11.70
C ASN A 139 20.88 15.95 12.69
N THR A 140 21.27 14.87 13.37
CA THR A 140 22.41 14.86 14.29
C THR A 140 23.72 15.07 13.53
N PHE A 141 23.92 14.39 12.40
CA PHE A 141 25.11 14.51 11.56
C PHE A 141 25.32 15.96 11.07
N PHE A 142 24.25 16.65 10.69
CA PHE A 142 24.30 18.05 10.24
C PHE A 142 24.17 19.08 11.37
N ASN A 143 24.05 18.65 12.63
CA ASN A 143 23.82 19.51 13.80
C ASN A 143 22.56 20.40 13.67
N TYR A 144 21.49 19.86 13.08
CA TYR A 144 20.21 20.55 12.96
C TYR A 144 19.29 20.25 14.15
N ALA A 145 18.63 21.30 14.64
CA ALA A 145 17.59 21.17 15.64
C ALA A 145 16.28 20.73 14.97
N ALA A 146 15.98 19.43 15.04
CA ALA A 146 14.74 18.89 14.49
C ALA A 146 13.54 19.29 15.35
N ARG A 147 12.54 19.93 14.74
CA ARG A 147 11.23 20.20 15.36
C ARG A 147 10.21 19.24 14.76
N TRP A 148 9.70 18.34 15.59
CA TRP A 148 8.72 17.35 15.18
C TRP A 148 7.32 17.85 15.47
N THR A 149 6.43 17.79 14.46
CA THR A 149 5.05 18.22 14.59
C THR A 149 4.11 17.05 14.29
N PRO A 150 2.92 16.99 14.90
CA PRO A 150 1.94 15.97 14.57
C PRO A 150 1.63 15.91 13.06
N GLY A 151 1.46 17.06 12.40
CA GLY A 151 1.13 17.11 10.99
C GLY A 151 2.18 16.44 10.09
N SER A 152 3.48 16.68 10.35
CA SER A 152 4.56 16.05 9.58
C SER A 152 4.63 14.55 9.85
N TYR A 153 4.43 14.12 11.09
CA TYR A 153 4.40 12.72 11.48
C TYR A 153 3.26 11.94 10.79
N TYR A 154 2.03 12.42 10.89
CA TYR A 154 0.87 11.74 10.29
C TYR A 154 0.90 11.72 8.77
N SER A 155 1.47 12.77 8.16
CA SER A 155 1.71 12.82 6.72
C SER A 155 2.74 11.79 6.28
N LEU A 156 3.86 11.66 7.00
CA LEU A 156 4.87 10.64 6.77
C LEU A 156 4.29 9.22 6.90
N LEU A 157 3.59 8.97 8.02
CA LEU A 157 2.96 7.68 8.31
C LEU A 157 1.99 7.30 7.19
N THR A 158 1.10 8.22 6.82
CA THR A 158 0.13 7.97 5.77
C THR A 158 0.78 7.71 4.42
N TRP A 159 1.73 8.55 4.03
CA TRP A 159 2.43 8.44 2.74
C TRP A 159 3.12 7.08 2.61
N LEU A 160 3.84 6.65 3.65
CA LEU A 160 4.53 5.37 3.66
C LEU A 160 3.55 4.19 3.66
N VAL A 161 2.53 4.22 4.54
CA VAL A 161 1.58 3.10 4.65
C VAL A 161 0.76 2.93 3.37
N LEU A 162 0.23 4.02 2.81
CA LEU A 162 -0.52 3.96 1.55
C LEU A 162 0.38 3.66 0.35
N GLY A 163 1.55 4.31 0.26
CA GLY A 163 2.48 4.13 -0.85
C GLY A 163 3.00 2.70 -0.95
N VAL A 164 3.41 2.12 0.18
CA VAL A 164 3.91 0.74 0.25
C VAL A 164 2.76 -0.27 0.10
N GLY A 165 1.64 -0.07 0.80
CA GLY A 165 0.47 -0.95 0.70
C GLY A 165 -0.04 -1.04 -0.75
N THR A 166 -0.08 0.09 -1.45
CA THR A 166 -0.44 0.15 -2.88
C THR A 166 0.63 -0.49 -3.75
N SER A 167 1.92 -0.23 -3.49
CA SER A 167 3.02 -0.84 -4.25
C SER A 167 3.03 -2.37 -4.14
N PHE A 168 2.62 -2.93 -3.00
CA PHE A 168 2.48 -4.37 -2.81
C PHE A 168 1.36 -5.00 -3.66
N GLN A 169 0.52 -4.20 -4.33
CA GLN A 169 -0.43 -4.68 -5.35
C GLN A 169 0.21 -4.88 -6.73
N PHE A 170 1.38 -4.30 -6.99
CA PHE A 170 2.10 -4.43 -8.25
C PHE A 170 2.28 -5.89 -8.75
N PRO A 171 2.63 -6.87 -7.90
CA PRO A 171 2.73 -8.28 -8.27
C PRO A 171 1.41 -8.85 -8.83
N LEU A 172 0.27 -8.43 -8.28
CA LEU A 172 -1.03 -8.88 -8.76
C LEU A 172 -1.40 -8.26 -10.09
N ILE A 173 -1.06 -6.99 -10.30
CA ILE A 173 -1.24 -6.33 -11.60
C ILE A 173 -0.48 -7.11 -12.68
N ILE A 174 0.76 -7.54 -12.40
CA ILE A 174 1.52 -8.36 -13.35
C ILE A 174 0.84 -9.69 -13.65
N ILE A 175 0.38 -10.41 -12.62
CA ILE A 175 -0.32 -11.69 -12.80
C ILE A 175 -1.59 -11.48 -13.64
N LEU A 176 -2.33 -10.39 -13.38
CA LEU A 176 -3.52 -10.03 -14.14
C LEU A 176 -3.18 -9.74 -15.61
N LEU A 177 -2.13 -8.96 -15.88
CA LEU A 177 -1.68 -8.65 -17.25
C LEU A 177 -1.27 -9.91 -18.03
N VAL A 178 -0.56 -10.84 -17.37
CA VAL A 178 -0.22 -12.13 -17.99
C VAL A 178 -1.47 -12.98 -18.22
N TRP A 179 -2.38 -13.00 -17.25
CA TRP A 179 -3.61 -13.74 -17.39
C TRP A 179 -4.51 -13.21 -18.51
N LEU A 180 -4.54 -11.89 -18.72
CA LEU A 180 -5.22 -11.23 -19.85
C LEU A 180 -4.50 -11.45 -21.20
N GLY A 181 -3.29 -12.02 -21.20
CA GLY A 181 -2.49 -12.21 -22.41
C GLY A 181 -1.80 -10.94 -22.92
N LEU A 182 -1.83 -9.84 -22.16
CA LEU A 182 -1.16 -8.58 -22.50
C LEU A 182 0.36 -8.66 -22.28
N MET A 183 0.81 -9.62 -21.46
CA MET A 183 2.22 -9.88 -21.18
C MET A 183 2.50 -11.39 -21.14
N THR A 184 3.73 -11.79 -21.45
CA THR A 184 4.19 -13.18 -21.33
C THR A 184 5.19 -13.34 -20.19
N THR A 185 5.30 -14.53 -19.61
CA THR A 185 6.32 -14.76 -18.57
C THR A 185 7.74 -14.68 -19.13
N ALA A 186 7.91 -15.02 -20.42
CA ALA A 186 9.18 -14.85 -21.13
C ALA A 186 9.60 -13.37 -21.18
N PHE A 187 8.65 -12.45 -21.45
CA PHE A 187 8.92 -11.02 -21.41
C PHE A 187 9.35 -10.56 -20.02
N LEU A 188 8.61 -10.94 -18.96
CA LEU A 188 8.96 -10.59 -17.58
C LEU A 188 10.37 -11.09 -17.21
N ARG A 189 10.71 -12.32 -17.58
CA ARG A 189 12.05 -12.90 -17.34
C ARG A 189 13.14 -12.16 -18.11
N LYS A 190 12.90 -11.81 -19.37
CA LYS A 190 13.86 -11.07 -20.21
C LYS A 190 14.16 -9.68 -19.63
N TYR A 191 13.17 -9.01 -19.05
CA TYR A 191 13.30 -7.64 -18.53
C TYR A 191 13.53 -7.55 -17.02
N ARG A 192 13.93 -8.63 -16.33
CA ARG A 192 14.23 -8.64 -14.87
C ARG A 192 15.15 -7.51 -14.41
N ARG A 193 16.24 -7.25 -15.14
CA ARG A 193 17.17 -6.16 -14.81
C ARG A 193 16.53 -4.77 -14.85
N HIS A 194 15.53 -4.56 -15.72
CA HIS A 194 14.79 -3.30 -15.81
C HIS A 194 13.74 -3.21 -14.71
N ALA A 195 13.12 -4.34 -14.34
CA ALA A 195 12.19 -4.39 -13.22
C ALA A 195 12.88 -3.99 -11.91
N ILE A 196 14.13 -4.40 -11.68
CA ILE A 196 14.93 -3.94 -10.53
C ILE A 196 15.02 -2.41 -10.53
N ILE A 197 15.41 -1.79 -11.64
CA ILE A 197 15.53 -0.33 -11.75
C ILE A 197 14.19 0.35 -11.45
N VAL A 198 13.09 -0.13 -12.05
CA VAL A 198 11.74 0.42 -11.81
C VAL A 198 11.34 0.29 -10.35
N ILE A 199 11.63 -0.85 -9.70
CA ILE A 199 11.38 -1.06 -8.27
C ILE A 199 12.17 -0.09 -7.41
N PHE A 200 13.44 0.17 -7.73
CA PHE A 200 14.24 1.15 -7.02
C PHE A 200 13.74 2.59 -7.23
N VAL A 201 13.21 2.91 -8.42
CA VAL A 201 12.55 4.20 -8.69
C VAL A 201 11.26 4.35 -7.88
N ILE A 202 10.41 3.32 -7.85
CA ILE A 202 9.21 3.31 -7.01
C ILE A 202 9.60 3.47 -5.54
N ALA A 203 10.64 2.76 -5.10
CA ALA A 203 11.16 2.89 -3.74
C ALA A 203 11.58 4.32 -3.44
N ALA A 204 12.37 4.95 -4.33
CA ALA A 204 12.81 6.34 -4.17
C ALA A 204 11.65 7.36 -4.12
N ILE A 205 10.54 7.11 -4.83
CA ILE A 205 9.35 7.99 -4.80
C ILE A 205 8.60 7.81 -3.47
N VAL A 206 8.49 6.59 -2.97
CA VAL A 206 7.71 6.28 -1.77
C VAL A 206 8.50 6.60 -0.49
N THR A 207 9.79 6.32 -0.44
CA THR A 207 10.63 6.61 0.73
C THR A 207 11.02 8.10 0.72
N PRO A 208 10.55 8.90 1.70
CA PRO A 208 10.81 10.34 1.71
C PRO A 208 12.26 10.67 2.08
N THR A 209 12.96 9.75 2.75
CA THR A 209 14.39 9.84 2.99
C THR A 209 15.10 9.22 1.78
N PRO A 210 15.88 10.00 1.00
CA PRO A 210 16.66 9.47 -0.12
C PRO A 210 17.92 8.75 0.41
N ASP A 211 17.75 7.84 1.37
CA ASP A 211 18.82 7.05 1.96
C ASP A 211 18.82 5.62 1.37
N PRO A 212 19.99 5.07 1.02
CA PRO A 212 20.05 3.75 0.40
C PRO A 212 19.52 2.61 1.27
N VAL A 213 19.48 2.78 2.60
CA VAL A 213 19.10 1.72 3.55
C VAL A 213 17.59 1.51 3.51
N THR A 214 16.79 2.55 3.76
CA THR A 214 15.32 2.44 3.73
C THR A 214 14.82 2.15 2.32
N GLN A 215 15.45 2.73 1.29
CA GLN A 215 15.13 2.46 -0.11
C GLN A 215 15.35 0.98 -0.46
N SER A 216 16.49 0.41 -0.08
CA SER A 216 16.78 -1.01 -0.32
C SER A 216 15.89 -1.93 0.52
N MET A 217 15.58 -1.52 1.75
CA MET A 217 14.69 -2.25 2.65
C MET A 217 13.29 -2.38 2.06
N PHE A 218 12.79 -1.37 1.33
CA PHE A 218 11.52 -1.45 0.60
C PHE A 218 11.65 -2.14 -0.77
N ALA A 219 12.72 -1.86 -1.52
CA ALA A 219 12.92 -2.44 -2.84
C ALA A 219 13.08 -3.97 -2.80
N ALA A 220 13.78 -4.51 -1.80
CA ALA A 220 14.03 -5.95 -1.65
C ALA A 220 12.73 -6.79 -1.56
N PRO A 221 11.77 -6.52 -0.64
CA PRO A 221 10.52 -7.26 -0.60
C PRO A 221 9.67 -7.03 -1.86
N LEU A 222 9.68 -5.84 -2.45
CA LEU A 222 8.94 -5.60 -3.69
C LEU A 222 9.50 -6.42 -4.87
N TYR A 223 10.82 -6.56 -4.97
CA TYR A 223 11.47 -7.44 -5.93
C TYR A 223 11.19 -8.92 -5.67
N LEU A 224 11.21 -9.34 -4.40
CA LEU A 224 10.82 -10.71 -4.03
C LEU A 224 9.40 -11.01 -4.49
N LEU A 225 8.45 -10.10 -4.26
CA LEU A 225 7.08 -10.25 -4.72
C LEU A 225 6.97 -10.27 -6.25
N TYR A 226 7.80 -9.49 -6.96
CA TYR A 226 7.91 -9.54 -8.42
C TYR A 226 8.34 -10.94 -8.93
N GLU A 227 9.33 -11.56 -8.29
CA GLU A 227 9.75 -12.92 -8.64
C GLU A 227 8.66 -13.96 -8.33
N ILE A 228 7.96 -13.82 -7.20
CA ILE A 228 6.80 -14.65 -6.87
C ILE A 228 5.71 -14.49 -7.95
N ALA A 229 5.45 -13.27 -8.43
CA ALA A 229 4.51 -13.02 -9.51
C ALA A 229 4.92 -13.69 -10.83
N ILE A 230 6.21 -13.71 -11.19
CA ILE A 230 6.70 -14.43 -12.37
C ILE A 230 6.41 -15.94 -12.23
N ILE A 231 6.68 -16.52 -11.06
CA ILE A 231 6.45 -17.95 -10.82
C ILE A 231 4.96 -18.29 -10.86
N ALA A 232 4.12 -17.47 -10.22
CA ALA A 232 2.66 -17.62 -10.26
C ALA A 232 2.13 -17.50 -11.69
N SER A 233 2.58 -16.50 -12.43
CA SER A 233 2.21 -16.26 -13.83
C SER A 233 2.62 -17.41 -14.74
N ALA A 234 3.79 -18.02 -14.53
CA ALA A 234 4.22 -19.19 -15.31
C ALA A 234 3.33 -20.42 -15.10
N ARG A 235 2.77 -20.60 -13.90
CA ARG A 235 1.79 -21.68 -13.64
C ARG A 235 0.45 -21.40 -14.33
N VAL A 236 0.04 -20.14 -14.38
CA VAL A 236 -1.17 -19.69 -15.06
C VAL A 236 -1.03 -19.85 -16.58
N GLU A 237 0.09 -19.43 -17.15
CA GLU A 237 0.37 -19.51 -18.59
C GLU A 237 0.43 -20.97 -19.06
N LYS A 238 1.07 -21.89 -18.32
CA LYS A 238 1.08 -23.33 -18.66
C LYS A 238 -0.30 -23.99 -18.67
N ARG A 239 -1.28 -23.44 -17.94
CA ARG A 239 -2.66 -23.95 -17.91
C ARG A 239 -3.51 -23.41 -19.05
N LYS A 240 -3.13 -22.28 -19.66
CA LYS A 240 -3.72 -21.79 -20.90
C LYS A 240 -2.94 -22.41 -22.07
N LYS A 241 -3.56 -23.33 -22.82
CA LYS A 241 -3.04 -23.68 -24.16
C LYS A 241 -2.87 -22.38 -24.95
N PRO A 242 -1.81 -22.23 -25.76
CA PRO A 242 -1.59 -21.02 -26.55
C PRO A 242 -2.86 -20.73 -27.35
N LEU A 243 -3.42 -19.53 -27.18
CA LEU A 243 -4.46 -19.02 -28.05
C LEU A 243 -3.82 -18.92 -29.45
N GLN A 244 -4.12 -19.92 -30.29
CA GLN A 244 -3.88 -19.83 -31.72
C GLN A 244 -4.82 -18.73 -32.22
N PHE A 245 -4.28 -17.53 -32.42
CA PHE A 245 -4.89 -16.59 -33.33
C PHE A 245 -4.62 -17.13 -34.73
N GLY A 246 -5.66 -17.69 -35.35
CA GLY A 246 -5.70 -18.02 -36.77
C GLY A 246 -5.90 -16.78 -37.61
#